data_AF-A0A604WFV8-F1
#
_entry.id   AF-A0A604WFV8-F1
#
_cell.length_a   1.000
_cell.length_b   1.000
_cell.length_c   1.000
_cell.angle_alpha   90.00
_cell.angle_beta   90.00
_cell.angle_gamma   90.00
#
_symmetry.space_group_name_H-M   'P 1'
#
loop_
_entity.id
_entity.type
_entity.pdbx_description
1 polymer ?
#
loop_
_entity_poly.entity_id
_entity_poly.type
_entity_poly.pdbx_seq_one_letter_code
_entity_poly.pdbx_strand_id
1 'polypeptide(L)'
;MTQSRRPSPLQRRVLIVLAALDEKRPGPVLTRDLERVLERSGEAPVYGPNLRASCRRLEDAGWLRTLRAPNLQLAVELTDAGRAVAQPLLLAEQDRLRAEQRAAEVVVLPLVPAAGLPADGTSATDLAVQLNGITYQACRGDFVVRLDGSTCLQLWNKEGRVVRLEGDPLEVAQWLQACHDAGMEVRVQVNESVTP
;
A
#
# COMPACT_ATOMS: atom_id res chain seq x y z
N MET A 1 -1.08 -37.98 -10.07
CA MET A 1 -1.35 -36.63 -9.52
C MET A 1 -0.02 -35.90 -9.41
N THR A 2 0.36 -35.14 -10.44
CA THR A 2 1.59 -34.35 -10.44
C THR A 2 1.43 -33.20 -9.46
N GLN A 3 2.22 -33.17 -8.38
CA GLN A 3 2.31 -31.99 -7.51
C GLN A 3 2.67 -30.79 -8.40
N SER A 4 1.72 -29.86 -8.59
CA SER A 4 1.96 -28.61 -9.29
C SER A 4 2.98 -27.81 -8.47
N ARG A 5 4.25 -27.84 -8.92
CA ARG A 5 5.35 -27.11 -8.31
C ARG A 5 4.97 -25.62 -8.27
N ARG A 6 5.17 -24.97 -7.12
CA ARG A 6 4.85 -23.54 -6.97
C ARG A 6 5.55 -22.72 -8.07
N PRO A 7 4.87 -21.77 -8.74
CA PRO A 7 5.48 -20.92 -9.74
C PRO A 7 6.69 -20.16 -9.16
N SER A 8 7.76 -20.01 -9.93
CA SER A 8 8.87 -19.13 -9.60
C SER A 8 8.42 -17.66 -9.54
N PRO A 9 9.21 -16.73 -8.96
CA PRO A 9 8.85 -15.31 -8.92
C PRO A 9 8.52 -14.72 -10.30
N LEU A 10 9.34 -15.00 -11.32
CA LEU A 10 9.07 -14.54 -12.69
C LEU A 10 7.82 -15.20 -13.29
N GLN A 11 7.60 -16.49 -13.05
CA GLN A 11 6.40 -17.19 -13.50
C GLN A 11 5.13 -16.64 -12.85
N ARG A 12 5.18 -16.33 -11.55
CA ARG A 12 4.09 -15.69 -10.81
C ARG A 12 3.76 -14.33 -11.43
N ARG A 13 4.77 -13.49 -11.70
CA ARG A 13 4.59 -12.18 -12.37
C ARG A 13 3.97 -12.33 -13.75
N VAL A 14 4.43 -13.28 -14.56
CA VAL A 14 3.84 -13.59 -15.87
C VAL A 14 2.36 -13.94 -15.74
N LEU A 15 1.98 -14.82 -14.81
CA LEU A 15 0.59 -15.22 -14.60
C LEU A 15 -0.28 -14.04 -14.15
N ILE A 16 0.20 -13.20 -13.23
CA ILE A 16 -0.51 -11.99 -12.77
C ILE A 16 -0.77 -11.03 -13.94
N VAL A 17 0.27 -10.73 -14.73
CA VAL A 17 0.14 -9.81 -15.88
C VAL A 17 -0.82 -10.37 -16.92
N LEU A 18 -0.72 -11.66 -17.24
CA LEU A 18 -1.62 -12.28 -18.21
C LEU A 18 -3.07 -12.29 -17.70
N ALA A 19 -3.31 -12.58 -16.43
CA ALA A 19 -4.66 -12.52 -15.86
C ALA A 19 -5.24 -11.09 -15.91
N ALA A 20 -4.43 -10.08 -15.57
CA ALA A 20 -4.87 -8.68 -15.62
C ALA A 20 -5.18 -8.20 -17.04
N LEU A 21 -4.45 -8.71 -18.04
CA LEU A 21 -4.73 -8.44 -19.45
C LEU A 21 -5.98 -9.19 -19.93
N ASP A 22 -6.14 -10.46 -19.53
CA ASP A 22 -7.30 -11.30 -19.87
C ASP A 22 -8.62 -10.67 -19.36
N GLU A 23 -8.62 -10.09 -18.15
CA GLU A 23 -9.78 -9.37 -17.60
C GLU A 23 -10.19 -8.14 -18.42
N LYS A 24 -9.22 -7.42 -19.00
CA LYS A 24 -9.48 -6.19 -19.76
C LYS A 24 -9.80 -6.46 -21.22
N ARG A 25 -9.06 -7.37 -21.83
CA ARG A 25 -9.18 -7.75 -23.23
C ARG A 25 -8.71 -9.19 -23.39
N PRO A 26 -9.64 -10.16 -23.33
CA PRO A 26 -9.31 -11.57 -23.51
C PRO A 26 -8.60 -11.84 -24.82
N GLY A 27 -7.62 -12.74 -24.78
CA GLY A 27 -6.95 -13.25 -25.96
C GLY A 27 -5.41 -13.26 -25.88
N PRO A 28 -4.75 -13.65 -26.98
CA PRO A 28 -3.31 -13.85 -26.99
C PRO A 28 -2.52 -12.55 -26.81
N VAL A 29 -1.51 -12.61 -25.94
CA VAL A 29 -0.59 -11.51 -25.67
C VAL A 29 0.75 -11.79 -26.35
N LEU A 30 1.23 -10.86 -27.18
CA LEU A 30 2.56 -10.98 -27.78
C LEU A 30 3.64 -11.03 -26.70
N THR A 31 4.57 -11.98 -26.82
CA THR A 31 5.63 -12.17 -25.81
C THR A 31 6.49 -10.91 -25.63
N ARG A 32 6.68 -10.13 -26.71
CA ARG A 32 7.37 -8.83 -26.68
C ARG A 32 6.62 -7.79 -25.86
N ASP A 33 5.29 -7.79 -25.92
CA ASP A 33 4.48 -6.82 -25.19
C ASP A 33 4.39 -7.22 -23.71
N LEU A 34 4.32 -8.53 -23.43
CA LEU A 34 4.46 -9.08 -22.08
C LEU A 34 5.81 -8.69 -21.44
N GLU A 35 6.92 -8.80 -22.18
CA GLU A 35 8.25 -8.36 -21.73
C GLU A 35 8.25 -6.88 -21.32
N ARG A 36 7.73 -5.99 -22.18
CA ARG A 36 7.63 -4.55 -21.88
C ARG A 36 6.81 -4.24 -20.64
N VAL A 37 5.68 -4.93 -20.44
CA VAL A 37 4.82 -4.72 -19.25
C VAL A 37 5.56 -5.15 -17.99
N LEU A 38 6.24 -6.30 -18.03
CA LEU A 38 7.01 -6.79 -16.89
C LEU A 38 8.23 -5.89 -16.59
N GLU A 39 8.89 -5.31 -17.59
CA GLU A 39 9.98 -4.35 -17.39
C GLU A 39 9.48 -3.05 -16.73
N ARG A 40 8.32 -2.53 -17.16
CA ARG A 40 7.71 -1.31 -16.60
C ARG A 40 7.36 -1.42 -15.12
N SER A 41 7.12 -2.63 -14.60
CA SER A 41 6.85 -2.84 -13.17
C SER A 41 8.03 -2.46 -12.27
N GLY A 42 9.26 -2.38 -12.80
CA GLY A 42 10.46 -1.98 -12.04
C GLY A 42 10.94 -2.97 -10.97
N GLU A 43 10.23 -4.09 -10.76
CA GLU A 43 10.54 -5.05 -9.68
C GLU A 43 11.87 -5.79 -9.89
N ALA A 44 12.16 -6.24 -11.11
CA ALA A 44 13.39 -6.95 -11.47
C ALA A 44 13.60 -6.96 -12.99
N PRO A 45 14.86 -6.93 -13.47
CA PRO A 45 15.16 -7.01 -14.90
C PRO A 45 14.61 -8.31 -15.49
N VAL A 46 13.95 -8.19 -16.64
CA VAL A 46 13.39 -9.33 -17.37
C VAL A 46 14.23 -9.56 -18.60
N TYR A 47 14.92 -10.69 -18.65
CA TYR A 47 15.69 -11.08 -19.82
C TYR A 47 14.82 -11.95 -20.73
N GLY A 48 14.69 -11.58 -22.00
CA GLY A 48 13.93 -12.33 -23.00
C GLY A 48 14.17 -13.86 -23.02
N PRO A 49 15.41 -14.38 -22.88
CA PRO A 49 15.64 -15.82 -22.75
C PRO A 49 14.94 -16.45 -21.54
N ASN A 50 14.99 -15.79 -20.38
CA ASN A 50 14.36 -16.26 -19.14
C ASN A 50 12.84 -16.18 -19.21
N LEU A 51 12.30 -15.14 -19.86
CA LEU A 51 10.86 -15.01 -20.11
C LEU A 51 10.39 -16.17 -20.99
N ARG A 52 11.05 -16.42 -22.13
CA ARG A 52 10.70 -17.54 -23.03
C ARG A 52 10.80 -18.89 -22.33
N ALA A 53 11.85 -19.13 -21.56
CA ALA A 53 12.01 -20.37 -20.79
C ALA A 53 10.94 -20.51 -19.69
N SER A 54 10.47 -19.41 -19.13
CA SER A 54 9.37 -19.41 -18.16
C SER A 54 8.04 -19.69 -18.84
N CYS A 55 7.74 -19.07 -19.98
CA CYS A 55 6.53 -19.35 -20.76
C CYS A 55 6.45 -20.81 -21.20
N ARG A 56 7.55 -21.40 -21.69
CA ARG A 56 7.61 -22.84 -22.04
C ARG A 56 7.28 -23.73 -20.85
N ARG A 57 7.89 -23.48 -19.68
CA ARG A 57 7.59 -24.26 -18.47
C ARG A 57 6.15 -24.13 -18.00
N LEU A 58 5.52 -22.98 -18.22
CA LEU A 58 4.11 -22.76 -17.90
C LEU A 58 3.19 -23.43 -18.93
N GLU A 59 3.61 -23.49 -20.19
CA GLU A 59 2.93 -24.28 -21.24
C GLU A 59 3.06 -25.79 -20.98
N ASP A 60 4.23 -26.29 -20.60
CA ASP A 60 4.45 -27.69 -20.20
C ASP A 60 3.59 -28.07 -18.97
N ALA A 61 3.29 -27.11 -18.11
CA ALA A 61 2.38 -27.27 -16.97
C ALA A 61 0.90 -27.18 -17.35
N GLY A 62 0.58 -26.93 -18.62
CA GLY A 62 -0.78 -26.78 -19.13
C GLY A 62 -1.45 -25.46 -18.76
N TRP A 63 -0.71 -24.46 -18.27
CA TRP A 63 -1.27 -23.17 -17.84
C TRP A 63 -1.24 -22.12 -18.96
N LEU A 64 -0.32 -22.24 -19.91
CA LEU A 64 -0.26 -21.38 -21.08
C LEU A 64 -0.45 -22.17 -22.36
N ARG A 65 -0.89 -21.48 -23.41
CA ARG A 65 -0.82 -21.93 -24.79
C ARG A 65 0.01 -20.94 -25.59
N THR A 66 1.05 -21.42 -26.26
CA THR A 66 1.84 -20.60 -27.19
C THR A 66 1.24 -20.64 -28.58
N LEU A 67 1.00 -19.47 -29.17
CA LEU A 67 0.59 -19.31 -30.55
C LEU A 67 1.76 -18.76 -31.36
N ARG A 68 2.01 -19.37 -32.52
CA ARG A 68 3.09 -18.98 -33.41
C ARG A 68 2.52 -18.48 -34.73
N ALA A 69 2.83 -17.23 -35.05
CA ALA A 69 2.48 -16.65 -36.33
C ALA A 69 3.51 -17.01 -37.43
N PRO A 70 3.14 -16.98 -38.72
CA PRO A 70 4.05 -17.27 -39.84
C PRO A 70 5.27 -16.35 -39.90
N ASN A 71 5.16 -15.14 -39.37
CA ASN A 71 6.23 -14.15 -39.25
C ASN A 71 7.16 -14.39 -38.03
N LEU A 72 7.12 -15.59 -37.44
CA LEU A 72 7.88 -16.02 -36.26
C LEU A 72 7.53 -15.29 -34.95
N GLN A 73 6.49 -14.46 -34.92
CA GLN A 73 6.02 -13.85 -33.67
C GLN A 73 5.37 -14.91 -32.77
N LEU A 74 5.64 -14.79 -31.47
CA LEU A 74 5.08 -15.65 -30.43
C LEU A 74 4.10 -14.86 -29.58
N ALA A 75 2.88 -15.38 -29.45
CA ALA A 75 1.90 -14.93 -28.48
C ALA A 75 1.65 -16.04 -27.46
N VAL A 76 1.21 -15.66 -26.26
CA VAL A 76 0.81 -16.60 -25.22
C VAL A 76 -0.56 -16.21 -24.69
N GLU A 77 -1.39 -17.20 -24.38
CA GLU A 77 -2.68 -17.00 -23.71
C GLU A 77 -2.82 -17.96 -22.52
N LEU A 78 -3.63 -17.57 -21.54
CA LEU A 78 -3.98 -18.45 -20.43
C LEU A 78 -4.94 -19.53 -20.94
N THR A 79 -4.66 -20.78 -20.56
CA THR A 79 -5.65 -21.85 -20.62
C THR A 79 -6.65 -21.70 -19.45
N ASP A 80 -7.71 -22.50 -19.42
CA ASP A 80 -8.64 -22.49 -18.27
C ASP A 80 -7.95 -22.92 -16.97
N ALA A 81 -7.04 -23.90 -17.05
CA ALA A 81 -6.20 -24.28 -15.92
C ALA A 81 -5.25 -23.14 -15.51
N GLY A 82 -4.70 -22.41 -16.47
CA GLY A 82 -3.89 -21.22 -16.22
C GLY A 82 -4.68 -20.12 -15.53
N ARG A 83 -5.91 -19.83 -15.97
CA ARG A 83 -6.82 -18.88 -15.34
C ARG A 83 -7.11 -19.26 -13.89
N ALA A 84 -7.42 -20.53 -13.61
CA ALA A 84 -7.69 -21.01 -12.26
C ALA A 84 -6.49 -20.82 -11.31
N VAL A 85 -5.25 -20.88 -11.83
CA VAL A 85 -4.04 -20.59 -11.05
C VAL A 85 -3.74 -19.09 -10.98
N ALA A 86 -3.97 -18.34 -12.06
CA ALA A 86 -3.57 -16.94 -12.16
C ALA A 86 -4.53 -15.97 -11.45
N GLN A 87 -5.83 -16.26 -11.42
CA GLN A 87 -6.84 -15.40 -10.79
C GLN A 87 -6.58 -15.16 -9.29
N PRO A 88 -6.31 -16.19 -8.45
CA PRO A 88 -5.96 -15.95 -7.05
C PRO A 88 -4.67 -15.14 -6.86
N LEU A 89 -3.71 -15.28 -7.78
CA LEU A 89 -2.46 -14.52 -7.73
C LEU A 89 -2.70 -13.04 -8.03
N LEU A 90 -3.54 -12.74 -9.02
CA LEU A 90 -3.95 -11.39 -9.36
C LEU A 90 -4.75 -10.75 -8.24
N LEU A 91 -5.71 -11.46 -7.65
CA LEU A 91 -6.51 -10.95 -6.54
C LEU A 91 -5.63 -10.60 -5.34
N ALA A 92 -4.73 -11.50 -4.93
CA ALA A 92 -3.80 -11.23 -3.84
C ALA A 92 -2.90 -10.02 -4.11
N GLU A 93 -2.50 -9.81 -5.36
CA GLU A 93 -1.69 -8.65 -5.75
C GLU A 93 -2.50 -7.35 -5.71
N GLN A 94 -3.75 -7.37 -6.18
CA GLN A 94 -4.65 -6.21 -6.07
C GLN A 94 -4.92 -5.87 -4.60
N ASP A 95 -5.13 -6.87 -3.75
CA ASP A 95 -5.40 -6.67 -2.32
C ASP A 95 -4.16 -6.11 -1.60
N ARG A 96 -2.96 -6.57 -1.97
CA ARG A 96 -1.71 -5.97 -1.49
C ARG A 96 -1.62 -4.49 -1.85
N LEU A 97 -1.85 -4.15 -3.13
CA LEU A 97 -1.80 -2.75 -3.59
C LEU A 97 -2.87 -1.88 -2.92
N ARG A 98 -4.09 -2.41 -2.73
CA ARG A 98 -5.14 -1.72 -1.99
C ARG A 98 -4.77 -1.52 -0.52
N ALA A 99 -4.17 -2.52 0.11
CA ALA A 99 -3.71 -2.41 1.50
C ALA A 99 -2.61 -1.36 1.65
N GLU A 100 -1.62 -1.35 0.74
CA GLU A 100 -0.56 -0.34 0.69
C GLU A 100 -1.15 1.06 0.49
N GLN A 101 -2.09 1.22 -0.44
CA GLN A 101 -2.78 2.50 -0.66
C GLN A 101 -3.52 2.96 0.60
N ARG A 102 -4.31 2.08 1.22
CA ARG A 102 -5.08 2.40 2.43
C ARG A 102 -4.19 2.71 3.63
N ALA A 103 -3.03 2.06 3.75
CA ALA A 103 -2.06 2.34 4.80
C ALA A 103 -1.40 3.72 4.64
N ALA A 104 -1.28 4.21 3.40
CA ALA A 104 -0.72 5.53 3.09
C ALA A 104 -1.75 6.68 3.13
N GLU A 105 -3.05 6.37 3.10
CA GLU A 105 -4.11 7.36 3.17
C GLU A 105 -4.32 7.86 4.60
N VAL A 106 -4.15 9.17 4.82
CA VAL A 106 -4.38 9.82 6.11
C VAL A 106 -5.64 10.67 6.01
N VAL A 107 -6.59 10.46 6.92
CA VAL A 107 -7.86 11.21 6.96
C VAL A 107 -7.96 11.98 8.26
N VAL A 108 -7.88 13.31 8.18
CA VAL A 108 -8.08 14.19 9.34
C VAL A 108 -9.58 14.44 9.53
N LEU A 109 -10.10 14.13 10.71
CA LEU A 109 -11.50 14.35 11.07
C LEU A 109 -11.72 15.80 11.49
N PRO A 110 -12.84 16.43 11.08
CA PRO A 110 -13.13 17.80 11.48
C PRO A 110 -13.41 17.87 12.98
N LEU A 111 -12.62 18.67 13.70
CA LEU A 111 -12.94 19.09 15.06
C LEU A 111 -13.51 20.50 15.04
N VAL A 112 -14.65 20.68 15.70
CA VAL A 112 -15.23 22.00 15.96
C VAL A 112 -14.66 22.48 17.30
N PRO A 113 -13.91 23.60 17.34
CA PRO A 113 -13.45 24.17 18.60
C PRO A 113 -14.63 24.50 19.52
N ALA A 114 -14.53 24.14 20.80
CA ALA A 114 -15.62 24.37 21.76
C ALA A 114 -15.91 25.86 22.03
N ALA A 115 -14.92 26.75 21.91
CA ALA A 115 -15.10 28.21 21.85
C ALA A 115 -13.77 28.93 21.53
N GLY A 116 -13.84 29.99 20.71
CA GLY A 116 -12.95 31.16 20.81
C GLY A 116 -11.44 30.96 20.70
N LEU A 117 -10.95 29.94 19.99
CA LEU A 117 -9.54 29.94 19.59
C LEU A 117 -9.29 31.17 18.70
N PRO A 118 -8.16 31.90 18.88
CA PRO A 118 -7.78 32.99 17.99
C PRO A 118 -7.88 32.54 16.53
N ALA A 119 -8.41 33.40 15.66
CA ALA A 119 -8.68 33.10 14.25
C ALA A 119 -7.45 32.65 13.45
N ASP A 120 -6.26 32.84 14.02
CA ASP A 120 -5.02 32.30 13.49
C ASP A 120 -4.83 30.90 14.07
N GLY A 121 -5.45 29.90 13.43
CA GLY A 121 -5.26 28.45 13.68
C GLY A 121 -3.83 27.96 13.38
N THR A 122 -2.83 28.77 13.69
CA THR A 122 -1.41 28.55 13.50
C THR A 122 -0.74 28.92 14.81
N SER A 123 -0.78 28.05 15.82
CA SER A 123 0.17 28.20 16.92
C SER A 123 1.55 27.88 16.37
N ALA A 124 2.21 28.86 15.77
CA ALA A 124 3.54 28.73 15.16
C ALA A 124 4.65 28.51 16.22
N THR A 125 4.27 28.38 17.50
CA THR A 125 5.19 28.26 18.63
C THR A 125 4.96 26.93 19.32
N ASP A 126 6.06 26.23 19.60
CA ASP A 126 5.99 25.03 20.44
C ASP A 126 5.59 25.42 21.87
N LEU A 127 4.59 24.73 22.40
CA LEU A 127 4.15 24.83 23.78
C LEU A 127 4.67 23.60 24.55
N ALA A 128 4.85 23.78 25.86
CA ALA A 128 5.25 22.68 26.74
C ALA A 128 4.00 21.91 27.20
N VAL A 129 3.99 20.59 27.03
CA VAL A 129 2.97 19.70 27.59
C VAL A 129 3.63 18.59 28.39
N GLN A 130 3.11 18.29 29.58
CA GLN A 130 3.62 17.22 30.42
C GLN A 130 2.73 15.98 30.27
N LEU A 131 3.28 14.91 29.71
CA LEU A 131 2.60 13.63 29.51
C LEU A 131 3.40 12.54 30.21
N ASN A 132 2.76 11.76 31.09
CA ASN A 132 3.39 10.70 31.87
C ASN A 132 4.69 11.12 32.59
N GLY A 133 4.75 12.38 33.07
CA GLY A 133 5.92 12.94 33.74
C GLY A 133 7.05 13.39 32.82
N ILE A 134 6.92 13.26 31.50
CA ILE A 134 7.86 13.76 30.50
C ILE A 134 7.31 15.04 29.88
N THR A 135 8.15 16.08 29.79
CA THR A 135 7.78 17.33 29.11
C THR A 135 8.13 17.26 27.63
N TYR A 136 7.14 17.47 26.78
CA TYR A 136 7.27 17.56 25.32
C TYR A 136 7.11 19.01 24.87
N GLN A 137 7.80 19.37 23.77
CA GLN A 137 7.65 20.66 23.08
C GLN A 137 6.96 20.40 21.74
N ALA A 138 5.74 20.89 21.59
CA ALA A 138 4.90 20.62 20.42
C ALA A 138 3.96 21.79 20.12
N CYS A 139 3.59 21.99 18.87
CA CYS A 139 2.56 22.94 18.45
C CYS A 139 1.20 22.27 18.20
N ARG A 140 1.19 20.95 17.94
CA ARG A 140 -0.02 20.18 17.65
C ARG A 140 0.03 18.76 18.23
N GLY A 141 -1.11 18.28 18.71
CA GLY A 141 -1.34 16.88 19.07
C GLY A 141 -2.44 16.23 18.23
N ASP A 142 -2.16 15.09 17.60
CA ASP A 142 -3.13 14.34 16.80
C ASP A 142 -3.45 13.02 17.48
N PHE A 143 -4.73 12.77 17.78
CA PHE A 143 -5.23 11.45 18.15
C PHE A 143 -5.34 10.60 16.88
N VAL A 144 -4.55 9.54 16.80
CA VAL A 144 -4.51 8.67 15.63
C VAL A 144 -5.21 7.35 15.91
N VAL A 145 -6.15 6.99 15.05
CA VAL A 145 -6.72 5.63 14.96
C VAL A 145 -6.09 4.92 13.76
N ARG A 146 -5.41 3.80 13.98
CA ARG A 146 -4.81 3.00 12.91
C ARG A 146 -5.80 1.99 12.34
N LEU A 147 -5.54 1.49 11.14
CA LEU A 147 -6.39 0.47 10.50
C LEU A 147 -6.45 -0.86 11.27
N ASP A 148 -5.46 -1.16 12.11
CA ASP A 148 -5.45 -2.34 12.98
C ASP A 148 -6.26 -2.15 14.28
N GLY A 149 -6.83 -0.96 14.50
CA GLY A 149 -7.61 -0.61 15.68
C GLY A 149 -6.78 -0.09 16.85
N SER A 150 -5.45 -0.07 16.75
CA SER A 150 -4.59 0.55 17.75
C SER A 150 -4.65 2.09 17.67
N THR A 151 -4.23 2.74 18.75
CA THR A 151 -4.23 4.19 18.87
C THR A 151 -2.86 4.71 19.29
N CYS A 152 -2.54 5.93 18.87
CA CYS A 152 -1.39 6.66 19.39
C CYS A 152 -1.65 8.17 19.39
N LEU A 153 -0.87 8.92 20.15
CA LEU A 153 -0.76 10.37 20.01
C LEU A 153 0.43 10.71 19.10
N GLN A 154 0.22 11.55 18.08
CA GLN A 154 1.31 12.19 17.34
C GLN A 154 1.48 13.64 17.81
N LEU A 155 2.63 13.97 18.40
CA LEU A 155 3.00 15.32 18.77
C LEU A 155 3.90 15.92 17.69
N TRP A 156 3.46 17.02 17.08
CA TRP A 156 4.23 17.76 16.08
C TRP A 156 4.83 19.00 16.70
N ASN A 157 6.10 19.26 16.41
CA ASN A 157 6.71 20.56 16.66
C ASN A 157 6.66 21.46 15.42
N LYS A 158 6.98 22.73 15.58
CA LYS A 158 7.03 23.73 14.49
C LYS A 158 8.05 23.42 13.39
N GLU A 159 9.05 22.58 13.67
CA GLU A 159 10.03 22.12 12.67
C GLU A 159 9.49 20.94 11.84
N GLY A 160 8.27 20.47 12.13
CA GLY A 160 7.66 19.33 11.47
C GLY A 160 8.20 17.97 11.94
N ARG A 161 8.86 17.91 13.10
CA ARG A 161 9.24 16.64 13.74
C ARG A 161 8.05 16.08 14.50
N VAL A 162 7.86 14.77 14.39
CA VAL A 162 6.78 14.04 15.07
C VAL A 162 7.31 13.07 16.11
N VAL A 163 6.72 13.10 17.30
CA VAL A 163 6.89 12.08 18.35
C VAL A 163 5.61 11.26 18.44
N ARG A 164 5.75 9.95 18.61
CA ARG A 164 4.64 8.99 18.74
C ARG A 164 4.59 8.45 20.16
N LEU A 165 3.41 8.49 20.76
CA LEU A 165 3.14 7.89 22.07
C LEU A 165 2.07 6.81 21.89
N GLU A 166 2.46 5.55 22.04
CA GLU A 166 1.53 4.41 22.02
C GLU A 166 0.74 4.38 23.32
N GLY A 167 -0.57 4.16 23.23
CA GLY A 167 -1.46 4.02 24.37
C GLY A 167 -2.80 3.46 23.95
N ASP A 168 -3.55 2.93 24.91
CA ASP A 168 -4.94 2.56 24.63
C ASP A 168 -5.80 3.82 24.33
N PRO A 169 -7.03 3.66 23.78
CA PRO A 169 -7.84 4.81 23.39
C PRO A 169 -8.13 5.79 24.53
N LEU A 170 -8.20 5.33 25.77
CA LEU A 170 -8.45 6.19 26.93
C LEU A 170 -7.19 6.97 27.32
N GLU A 171 -6.02 6.31 27.34
CA GLU A 171 -4.73 6.98 27.61
C GLU A 171 -4.45 8.06 26.56
N VAL A 172 -4.61 7.74 25.27
CA VAL A 172 -4.37 8.69 24.18
C VAL A 172 -5.34 9.87 24.25
N ALA A 173 -6.61 9.63 24.61
CA ALA A 173 -7.59 10.71 24.80
C ALA A 173 -7.21 11.64 25.96
N GLN A 174 -6.68 11.10 27.06
CA GLN A 174 -6.19 11.90 28.19
C GLN A 174 -4.99 12.76 27.79
N TRP A 175 -4.05 12.21 27.02
CA TRP A 175 -2.91 13.00 26.53
C TRP A 175 -3.35 14.08 25.53
N LEU A 176 -4.30 13.79 24.64
CA LEU A 176 -4.86 14.78 23.73
C LEU A 176 -5.56 15.91 24.50
N GLN A 177 -6.29 15.58 25.57
CA GLN A 177 -6.91 16.57 26.45
C GLN A 177 -5.85 17.46 27.11
N ALA A 178 -4.75 16.89 27.59
CA ALA A 178 -3.64 17.67 28.15
C ALA A 178 -3.00 18.60 27.11
N CYS A 179 -2.90 18.19 25.83
CA CYS A 179 -2.47 19.07 24.74
C CYS A 179 -3.46 20.23 24.52
N HIS A 180 -4.75 19.93 24.48
CA HIS A 180 -5.79 20.95 24.35
C HIS A 180 -5.75 21.96 25.51
N ASP A 181 -5.62 21.48 26.74
CA ASP A 181 -5.56 22.32 27.95
C ASP A 181 -4.27 23.16 28.01
N ALA A 182 -3.19 22.68 27.39
CA ALA A 182 -1.97 23.46 27.17
C ALA A 182 -2.12 24.53 26.05
N GLY A 183 -3.27 24.60 25.38
CA GLY A 183 -3.54 25.55 24.29
C GLY A 183 -2.97 25.13 22.94
N MET A 184 -2.58 23.87 22.77
CA MET A 184 -2.10 23.35 21.48
C MET A 184 -3.26 23.13 20.51
N GLU A 185 -2.97 23.16 19.21
CA GLU A 185 -3.90 22.63 18.22
C GLU A 185 -4.06 21.12 18.47
N VAL A 186 -5.29 20.63 18.44
CA VAL A 186 -5.58 19.19 18.52
C VAL A 186 -6.38 18.72 17.33
N ARG A 187 -6.14 17.49 16.88
CA ARG A 187 -6.90 16.85 15.80
C ARG A 187 -7.20 15.39 16.13
N VAL A 188 -8.14 14.81 15.40
CA VAL A 188 -8.33 13.36 15.33
C VAL A 188 -8.12 12.95 13.88
N GLN A 189 -7.41 11.85 13.64
CA GLN A 189 -7.17 11.34 12.30
C GLN A 189 -7.15 9.82 12.24
N VAL A 190 -7.40 9.30 11.04
CA VAL A 190 -7.19 7.90 10.68
C VAL A 190 -5.82 7.79 10.00
N ASN A 191 -5.04 6.81 10.46
CA ASN A 191 -3.63 6.57 10.13
C ASN A 191 -2.67 7.67 10.57
N GLU A 192 -1.40 7.28 10.74
CA GLU A 192 -0.33 8.20 11.11
C GLU A 192 0.05 9.09 9.93
N SER A 193 0.31 10.37 10.20
CA SER A 193 0.95 11.25 9.23
C SER A 193 2.48 11.23 9.40
N VAL A 194 3.19 11.35 8.29
CA VAL A 194 4.65 11.64 8.26
C VAL A 194 4.94 13.05 7.74
N THR A 195 3.90 13.80 7.40
CA THR A 195 3.96 15.21 7.01
C THR A 195 3.17 16.08 8.00
N PRO A 196 3.68 17.28 8.34
CA PRO A 196 2.97 18.21 9.22
C PRO A 196 1.60 18.59 8.67
#